data_AF-A0A939ACV9-F1
#
_entry.id   AF-A0A939ACV9-F1
#
_cell.length_a   1.000
_cell.length_b   1.000
_cell.length_c   1.000
_cell.angle_alpha   90.00
_cell.angle_beta   90.00
_cell.angle_gamma   90.00
#
_symmetry.space_group_name_H-M   'P 1'
#
loop_
_entity.id
_entity.type
_entity.pdbx_description
1 polymer ?
#
loop_
_entity_poly.entity_id
_entity_poly.type
_entity_poly.pdbx_seq_one_letter_code
_entity_poly.pdbx_strand_id
1 'polypeptide(L)'
;MTDDKDDKTAMDWEEMAPSLTENAILAVTVAYGLRVRKQLGLPADEDPQEAARLLGVEWETVLELLPPFSEWAKTAFRKPGRPRGSVTEKPIHPGYAAVLYGVRDFVIDHPGAVAPRSGGRRYWSPEFKAYVLQLIGPSGPGAGMTLDEASRATGVPISTLVAWGATGRPVQRGRTPKR
;
A
#
# COMPACT_ATOMS: atom_id res chain seq x y z
N MET A 1 28.09 11.54 27.56
CA MET A 1 27.28 11.23 28.75
C MET A 1 25.85 11.17 28.27
N THR A 2 25.47 10.00 27.80
CA THR A 2 24.15 9.66 27.26
C THR A 2 23.14 9.69 28.40
N ASP A 3 22.14 10.54 28.27
CA ASP A 3 20.99 10.64 29.18
C ASP A 3 20.07 9.45 28.86
N ASP A 4 20.37 8.33 29.50
CA ASP A 4 19.62 7.07 29.48
C ASP A 4 18.46 7.24 30.47
N LYS A 5 17.36 7.83 30.00
CA LYS A 5 16.13 7.99 30.78
C LYS A 5 15.07 7.03 30.25
N ASP A 6 14.93 5.94 31.00
CA ASP A 6 13.68 5.25 31.23
C ASP A 6 12.89 4.87 29.97
N ASP A 7 13.46 3.93 29.21
CA ASP A 7 12.69 3.01 28.37
C ASP A 7 11.93 2.04 29.30
N LYS A 8 10.96 2.58 30.05
CA LYS A 8 9.95 1.73 30.70
C LYS A 8 9.16 1.10 29.57
N THR A 9 9.45 -0.18 29.37
CA THR A 9 8.83 -1.12 28.45
C THR A 9 7.31 -1.10 28.66
N ALA A 10 6.63 -0.15 28.01
CA ALA A 10 5.20 -0.21 27.83
C ALA A 10 4.96 -1.33 26.84
N MET A 11 4.55 -2.49 27.34
CA MET A 11 4.26 -3.68 26.55
C MET A 11 3.31 -3.31 25.41
N ASP A 12 3.71 -3.64 24.18
CA ASP A 12 2.97 -3.26 22.98
C ASP A 12 1.61 -3.99 22.97
N TRP A 13 0.56 -3.30 22.52
CA TRP A 13 -0.79 -3.88 22.42
C TRP A 13 -0.78 -5.17 21.60
N GLU A 14 0.07 -5.26 20.57
CA GLU A 14 0.23 -6.47 19.74
C GLU A 14 0.83 -7.65 20.52
N GLU A 15 1.64 -7.40 21.54
CA GLU A 15 2.19 -8.41 22.45
C GLU A 15 1.20 -8.80 23.56
N MET A 16 0.37 -7.84 24.02
CA MET A 16 -0.63 -8.07 25.07
C MET A 16 -1.86 -8.83 24.56
N ALA A 17 -2.38 -8.45 23.39
CA ALA A 17 -3.67 -8.90 22.87
C ALA A 17 -3.86 -10.43 22.83
N PRO A 18 -2.85 -11.26 22.50
CA PRO A 18 -3.01 -12.73 22.51
C PRO A 18 -3.27 -13.34 23.89
N SER A 19 -2.92 -12.62 24.96
CA SER A 19 -3.09 -13.06 26.35
C SER A 19 -4.36 -12.51 27.03
N LEU A 20 -5.06 -11.57 26.37
CA LEU A 20 -6.27 -10.95 26.89
C LEU A 20 -7.52 -11.78 26.58
N THR A 21 -8.50 -11.70 27.49
CA THR A 21 -9.83 -12.26 27.22
C THR A 21 -10.57 -11.39 26.19
N GLU A 22 -11.47 -12.01 25.44
CA GLU A 22 -12.34 -11.32 24.48
C GLU A 22 -13.12 -10.17 25.16
N ASN A 23 -13.62 -10.39 26.37
CA ASN A 23 -14.32 -9.38 27.15
C ASN A 23 -13.43 -8.17 27.49
N ALA A 24 -12.15 -8.39 27.82
CA ALA A 24 -11.22 -7.30 28.10
C ALA A 24 -10.94 -6.44 26.86
N ILE A 25 -10.80 -7.08 25.69
CA ILE A 25 -10.64 -6.40 24.40
C ILE A 25 -11.88 -5.56 24.07
N LEU A 26 -13.08 -6.12 24.26
CA LEU A 26 -14.34 -5.41 24.04
C LEU A 26 -14.50 -4.22 25.00
N ALA A 27 -14.20 -4.40 26.29
CA ALA A 27 -14.33 -3.35 27.29
C ALA A 27 -13.42 -2.16 27.01
N VAL A 28 -12.14 -2.41 26.68
CA VAL A 28 -11.20 -1.32 26.34
C VAL A 28 -11.56 -0.63 25.02
N THR A 29 -12.10 -1.38 24.05
CA THR A 29 -12.57 -0.83 22.76
C THR A 29 -13.75 0.13 22.97
N VAL A 30 -14.74 -0.25 23.79
CA VAL A 30 -15.90 0.60 24.12
C VAL A 30 -15.45 1.84 24.89
N ALA A 31 -14.59 1.68 25.89
CA ALA A 31 -14.05 2.80 26.66
C ALA A 31 -13.26 3.79 25.78
N TYR A 32 -12.48 3.29 24.83
CA TYR A 32 -11.78 4.12 23.85
C TYR A 32 -12.76 4.86 22.92
N GLY A 33 -13.79 4.18 22.40
CA GLY A 33 -14.81 4.79 21.55
C GLY A 33 -15.56 5.93 22.24
N LEU A 34 -15.96 5.74 23.49
CA LEU A 34 -16.61 6.78 24.31
C LEU A 34 -15.66 7.97 24.59
N ARG A 35 -14.37 7.69 24.82
CA ARG A 35 -13.34 8.73 24.96
C ARG A 35 -13.19 9.56 23.68
N VAL A 36 -13.17 8.94 22.51
CA VAL A 36 -13.10 9.64 21.21
C VAL A 36 -14.37 10.46 20.97
N ARG A 37 -15.56 9.94 21.26
CA ARG A 37 -16.83 10.69 21.15
C ARG A 37 -16.81 11.96 21.99
N LYS A 38 -16.34 11.87 23.24
CA LYS A 38 -16.17 13.02 24.13
C LYS A 38 -15.19 14.05 23.55
N GLN A 39 -14.07 13.61 22.97
CA GLN A 39 -13.11 14.50 22.32
C GLN A 39 -13.67 15.21 21.08
N LEU A 40 -14.61 14.57 20.38
CA LEU A 40 -15.30 15.13 19.22
C LEU A 40 -16.52 15.99 19.60
N GLY A 41 -16.81 16.17 20.89
CA GLY A 41 -17.96 16.94 21.37
C GLY A 41 -19.31 16.26 21.11
N LEU A 42 -19.32 14.95 20.85
CA LEU A 42 -20.54 14.17 20.68
C LEU A 42 -21.10 13.77 22.05
N PRO A 43 -22.44 13.71 22.21
CA PRO A 43 -23.03 13.19 23.44
C PRO A 43 -22.57 11.75 23.67
N ALA A 44 -22.11 11.49 24.89
CA ALA A 44 -21.82 10.16 25.40
C ALA A 44 -22.93 9.85 26.41
N ASP A 45 -24.00 9.22 25.93
CA ASP A 45 -25.14 8.84 26.76
C ASP A 45 -24.84 7.60 27.62
N GLU A 46 -23.66 7.00 27.43
CA GLU A 46 -23.22 5.74 28.04
C GLU A 46 -21.96 5.96 28.89
N ASP A 47 -21.96 5.37 30.09
CA ASP A 47 -20.83 5.37 31.02
C ASP A 47 -19.86 4.21 30.68
N PRO A 48 -18.58 4.50 30.39
CA PRO A 48 -17.59 3.44 30.11
C PRO A 48 -17.39 2.46 31.27
N GLN A 49 -17.68 2.87 32.51
CA GLN A 49 -17.62 1.96 33.67
C GLN A 49 -18.75 0.93 33.65
N GLU A 50 -19.95 1.33 33.22
CA GLU A 50 -21.08 0.42 33.11
C GLU A 50 -20.86 -0.61 32.00
N ALA A 51 -20.24 -0.21 30.88
CA ALA A 51 -19.85 -1.13 29.82
C ALA A 51 -18.83 -2.18 30.31
N ALA A 52 -17.82 -1.79 31.08
CA ALA A 52 -16.86 -2.71 31.68
C ALA A 52 -17.54 -3.70 32.64
N ARG A 53 -18.47 -3.19 33.47
CA ARG A 53 -19.27 -4.00 34.40
C ARG A 53 -20.12 -5.05 33.68
N LEU A 54 -20.81 -4.66 32.61
CA LEU A 54 -21.64 -5.58 31.80
C LEU A 54 -20.83 -6.67 31.11
N LEU A 55 -19.57 -6.39 30.79
CA LEU A 55 -18.63 -7.35 30.20
C LEU A 55 -17.89 -8.20 31.24
N GLY A 56 -18.13 -7.96 32.54
CA GLY A 56 -17.46 -8.67 33.63
C GLY A 56 -15.97 -8.37 33.73
N VAL A 57 -15.57 -7.15 33.34
CA VAL A 57 -14.17 -6.69 33.37
C VAL A 57 -14.03 -5.62 34.44
N GLU A 58 -13.04 -5.77 35.31
CA GLU A 58 -12.72 -4.77 36.31
C GLU A 58 -12.29 -3.45 35.65
N TRP A 59 -12.82 -2.33 36.14
CA TRP A 59 -12.54 -1.02 35.55
C TRP A 59 -11.04 -0.67 35.58
N GLU A 60 -10.32 -1.17 36.59
CA GLU A 60 -8.88 -0.99 36.73
C GLU A 60 -8.11 -1.65 35.58
N THR A 61 -8.51 -2.86 35.18
CA THR A 61 -7.99 -3.54 33.98
C THR A 61 -8.24 -2.72 32.71
N VAL A 62 -9.42 -2.08 32.60
CA VAL A 62 -9.71 -1.20 31.45
C VAL A 62 -8.76 0.01 31.43
N LEU A 63 -8.51 0.62 32.59
CA LEU A 63 -7.59 1.77 32.69
C LEU A 63 -6.14 1.40 32.36
N GLU A 64 -5.69 0.20 32.72
CA GLU A 64 -4.37 -0.32 32.37
C GLU A 64 -4.22 -0.58 30.87
N LEU A 65 -5.26 -1.12 30.24
CA LEU A 65 -5.26 -1.46 28.81
C LEU A 65 -5.48 -0.25 27.90
N LEU A 66 -6.13 0.81 28.40
CA LEU A 66 -6.54 1.95 27.58
C LEU A 66 -5.36 2.74 26.98
N PRO A 67 -4.25 3.02 27.69
CA PRO A 67 -3.08 3.68 27.11
C PRO A 67 -2.43 2.90 25.95
N PRO A 68 -2.03 1.62 26.09
CA PRO A 68 -1.45 0.86 24.98
C PRO A 68 -2.45 0.66 23.83
N PHE A 69 -3.72 0.40 24.14
CA PHE A 69 -4.78 0.33 23.12
C PHE A 69 -4.91 1.62 22.32
N SER A 70 -4.86 2.77 22.99
CA SER A 70 -4.97 4.09 22.36
C SER A 70 -3.81 4.37 21.41
N GLU A 71 -2.58 4.01 21.78
CA GLU A 71 -1.41 4.17 20.90
C GLU A 71 -1.49 3.24 19.69
N TRP A 72 -1.87 1.98 19.90
CA TRP A 72 -2.15 1.06 18.80
C TRP A 72 -3.28 1.53 17.89
N ALA A 73 -4.39 2.04 18.44
CA ALA A 73 -5.49 2.56 17.64
C ALA A 73 -5.03 3.74 16.76
N LYS A 74 -4.17 4.62 17.27
CA LYS A 74 -3.58 5.71 16.48
C LYS A 74 -2.72 5.20 15.33
N THR A 75 -2.03 4.06 15.46
CA THR A 75 -1.22 3.48 14.38
C THR A 75 -2.08 2.66 13.40
N ALA A 76 -3.01 1.85 13.90
CA ALA A 76 -3.92 1.03 13.11
C ALA A 76 -4.85 1.88 12.22
N PHE A 77 -5.31 3.03 12.72
CA PHE A 77 -6.16 3.96 11.95
C PHE A 77 -5.37 5.03 11.19
N ARG A 78 -4.02 5.01 11.17
CA ARG A 78 -3.29 5.79 10.17
C ARG A 78 -3.71 5.28 8.81
N LYS A 79 -4.30 6.16 7.98
CA LYS A 79 -4.45 5.90 6.54
C LYS A 79 -3.14 5.31 6.05
N PRO A 80 -3.14 4.18 5.31
CA PRO A 80 -1.92 3.65 4.71
C PRO A 80 -1.21 4.84 4.07
N GLY A 81 -0.04 5.19 4.60
CA GLY A 81 0.66 6.37 4.14
C GLY A 81 0.77 6.26 2.64
N ARG A 82 0.35 7.30 1.89
CA ARG A 82 0.67 7.40 0.47
C ARG A 82 2.15 7.01 0.37
N PRO A 83 2.54 6.02 -0.45
CA PRO A 83 3.94 5.64 -0.56
C PRO A 83 4.74 6.93 -0.70
N ARG A 84 5.75 7.13 0.14
CA ARG A 84 6.62 8.32 0.04
C ARG A 84 7.26 8.25 -1.34
N GLY A 85 6.68 8.94 -2.30
CA GLY A 85 7.22 9.10 -3.65
C GLY A 85 8.41 10.02 -3.56
N SER A 86 9.56 9.52 -3.14
CA SER A 86 10.85 10.17 -3.37
C SER A 86 11.36 9.73 -4.74
N VAL A 87 10.74 10.21 -5.79
CA VAL A 87 11.41 10.33 -7.08
C VAL A 87 10.90 11.63 -7.67
N THR A 88 11.82 12.49 -8.09
CA THR A 88 11.58 13.54 -9.07
C THR A 88 10.90 12.88 -10.27
N GLU A 89 9.57 12.75 -10.23
CA GLU A 89 8.81 12.07 -11.26
C GLU A 89 8.98 12.91 -12.52
N LYS A 90 9.76 12.37 -13.46
CA LYS A 90 9.75 12.86 -14.84
C LYS A 90 8.28 12.99 -15.26
N PRO A 91 7.93 14.05 -16.02
CA PRO A 91 6.58 14.22 -16.52
C PRO A 91 6.10 12.90 -17.11
N ILE A 92 5.03 12.36 -16.55
CA ILE A 92 4.42 11.13 -17.03
C ILE A 92 3.85 11.45 -18.42
N HIS A 93 4.28 10.71 -19.44
CA HIS A 93 3.77 10.86 -20.81
C HIS A 93 2.22 10.95 -20.80
N PRO A 94 1.59 11.88 -21.54
CA PRO A 94 0.14 12.11 -21.47
C PRO A 94 -0.69 10.84 -21.75
N GLY A 95 -0.20 9.95 -22.62
CA GLY A 95 -0.82 8.66 -22.93
C GLY A 95 -0.58 7.53 -21.91
N TYR A 96 0.14 7.76 -20.82
CA TYR A 96 0.54 6.70 -19.87
C TYR A 96 -0.64 5.95 -19.30
N ALA A 97 -1.66 6.68 -18.82
CA ALA A 97 -2.86 6.08 -18.25
C ALA A 97 -3.61 5.24 -19.29
N ALA A 98 -3.72 5.72 -20.53
CA ALA A 98 -4.39 5.00 -21.62
C ALA A 98 -3.68 3.68 -21.96
N VAL A 99 -2.36 3.68 -22.01
CA VAL A 99 -1.58 2.44 -22.24
C VAL A 99 -1.72 1.48 -21.06
N LEU A 100 -1.62 1.99 -19.83
CA LEU A 100 -1.73 1.17 -18.62
C LEU A 100 -3.10 0.51 -18.51
N TYR A 101 -4.18 1.28 -18.68
CA TYR A 101 -5.53 0.76 -18.62
C TYR A 101 -5.82 -0.18 -19.79
N GLY A 102 -5.37 0.14 -21.01
CA GLY A 102 -5.50 -0.76 -22.15
C GLY A 102 -4.85 -2.13 -21.90
N VAL A 103 -3.62 -2.15 -21.39
CA VAL A 103 -2.94 -3.42 -21.03
C VAL A 103 -3.67 -4.16 -19.91
N ARG A 104 -4.09 -3.45 -18.85
CA ARG A 104 -4.85 -4.06 -17.75
C ARG A 104 -6.12 -4.72 -18.27
N ASP A 105 -6.91 -3.99 -19.04
CA ASP A 105 -8.21 -4.43 -19.51
C ASP A 105 -8.05 -5.61 -20.49
N PHE A 106 -7.05 -5.56 -21.38
CA PHE A 106 -6.73 -6.70 -22.25
C PHE A 106 -6.40 -7.98 -21.48
N VAL A 107 -5.62 -7.89 -20.40
CA VAL A 107 -5.24 -9.06 -19.58
C VAL A 107 -6.44 -9.61 -18.80
N ILE A 108 -7.35 -8.74 -18.36
CA ILE A 108 -8.60 -9.15 -17.71
C ILE A 108 -9.48 -9.92 -18.70
N ASP A 109 -9.62 -9.42 -19.93
CA ASP A 109 -10.46 -10.04 -20.96
C ASP A 109 -9.85 -11.33 -21.56
N HIS A 110 -8.53 -11.48 -21.47
CA HIS A 110 -7.79 -12.62 -22.03
C HIS A 110 -6.94 -13.31 -20.95
N PRO A 111 -7.56 -14.03 -20.00
CA PRO A 111 -6.86 -14.75 -18.94
C PRO A 111 -6.02 -15.89 -19.54
N GLY A 112 -4.72 -15.64 -19.73
CA GLY A 112 -3.80 -16.53 -20.44
C GLY A 112 -2.86 -15.79 -21.40
N ALA A 113 -3.20 -14.54 -21.74
CA ALA A 113 -2.35 -13.64 -22.51
C ALA A 113 -0.97 -13.42 -21.88
N VAL A 114 -0.92 -13.49 -20.54
CA VAL A 114 0.28 -13.42 -19.71
C VAL A 114 0.24 -14.57 -18.71
N ALA A 115 1.27 -15.42 -18.70
CA ALA A 115 1.34 -16.54 -17.78
C ALA A 115 2.74 -16.67 -17.16
N PRO A 116 2.86 -17.11 -15.90
CA PRO A 116 4.15 -17.51 -15.36
C PRO A 116 4.69 -18.71 -16.13
N ARG A 117 5.98 -18.69 -16.43
CA ARG A 117 6.75 -19.83 -16.95
C ARG A 117 7.74 -20.27 -15.88
N SER A 118 8.17 -21.53 -15.96
CA SER A 118 9.23 -22.07 -15.10
C SER A 118 10.49 -21.18 -15.14
N GLY A 119 11.10 -20.98 -13.97
CA GLY A 119 12.30 -20.15 -13.82
C GLY A 119 12.04 -18.63 -13.75
N GLY A 120 10.84 -18.20 -13.33
CA GLY A 120 10.53 -16.79 -13.08
C GLY A 120 10.34 -15.93 -14.34
N ARG A 121 10.34 -16.55 -15.52
CA ARG A 121 10.06 -15.86 -16.79
C ARG A 121 8.55 -15.76 -17.00
N ARG A 122 8.10 -14.74 -17.72
CA ARG A 122 6.71 -14.63 -18.18
C ARG A 122 6.60 -15.12 -19.62
N TYR A 123 5.58 -15.93 -19.87
CA TYR A 123 5.06 -16.18 -21.22
C TYR A 123 4.16 -15.00 -21.60
N TRP A 124 4.28 -14.58 -22.85
CA TRP A 124 3.46 -13.53 -23.45
C TRP A 124 2.89 -14.10 -24.75
N SER A 125 1.58 -14.09 -24.88
CA SER A 125 0.90 -14.53 -26.10
C SER A 125 1.26 -13.64 -27.29
N PRO A 126 1.23 -14.18 -28.53
CA PRO A 126 1.40 -13.38 -29.74
C PRO A 126 0.42 -12.20 -29.84
N GLU A 127 -0.82 -12.42 -29.42
CA GLU A 127 -1.90 -11.42 -29.43
C GLU A 127 -1.60 -10.28 -28.46
N PHE A 128 -1.14 -10.61 -27.24
CA PHE A 128 -0.71 -9.61 -26.26
C PHE A 128 0.46 -8.79 -26.77
N LYS A 129 1.47 -9.45 -27.39
CA LYS A 129 2.60 -8.75 -28.00
C LYS A 129 2.13 -7.76 -29.06
N ALA A 130 1.27 -8.19 -29.99
CA ALA A 130 0.76 -7.34 -31.05
C ALA A 130 -0.02 -6.14 -30.49
N TYR A 131 -0.88 -6.37 -29.50
CA TYR A 131 -1.66 -5.35 -28.83
C TYR A 131 -0.78 -4.30 -28.13
N VAL A 132 0.22 -4.74 -27.36
CA VAL A 132 1.18 -3.83 -26.70
C VAL A 132 1.93 -2.98 -27.72
N LEU A 133 2.41 -3.57 -28.82
CA LEU A 133 3.11 -2.84 -29.88
C LEU A 133 2.19 -1.83 -30.59
N GLN A 134 0.91 -2.14 -30.74
CA GLN A 134 -0.08 -1.20 -31.27
C GLN A 134 -0.30 -0.02 -30.32
N LEU A 135 -0.40 -0.27 -29.01
CA LEU A 135 -0.60 0.78 -28.00
C LEU A 135 0.56 1.77 -27.94
N ILE A 136 1.80 1.28 -28.00
CA ILE A 136 3.01 2.13 -27.90
C ILE A 136 3.58 2.54 -29.26
N GLY A 137 2.94 2.12 -30.35
CA GLY A 137 3.35 2.41 -31.71
C GLY A 137 3.08 3.87 -32.12
N PRO A 138 3.54 4.29 -33.31
CA PRO A 138 3.45 5.69 -33.78
C PRO A 138 2.04 6.27 -33.85
N SER A 139 1.03 5.41 -33.99
CA SER A 139 -0.39 5.79 -34.08
C SER A 139 -1.17 5.46 -32.80
N GLY A 140 -0.51 4.88 -31.80
CA GLY A 140 -1.15 4.45 -30.55
C GLY A 140 -1.16 5.54 -29.47
N PRO A 141 -1.88 5.33 -28.37
CA PRO A 141 -1.89 6.27 -27.23
C PRO A 141 -0.51 6.53 -26.63
N GLY A 142 0.41 5.57 -26.75
CA GLY A 142 1.80 5.68 -26.32
C GLY A 142 2.76 6.25 -27.37
N ALA A 143 2.26 6.81 -28.47
CA ALA A 143 3.10 7.42 -29.49
C ALA A 143 4.03 8.48 -28.87
N GLY A 144 5.34 8.32 -29.05
CA GLY A 144 6.36 9.20 -28.48
C GLY A 144 6.90 8.79 -27.11
N MET A 145 6.37 7.73 -26.48
CA MET A 145 6.92 7.20 -25.23
C MET A 145 8.36 6.70 -25.38
N THR A 146 9.17 6.99 -24.37
CA THR A 146 10.45 6.30 -24.17
C THR A 146 10.20 4.83 -23.80
N LEU A 147 11.22 3.97 -23.99
CA LEU A 147 11.10 2.56 -23.59
C LEU A 147 10.91 2.39 -22.07
N ASP A 148 11.48 3.29 -21.26
CA ASP A 148 11.27 3.29 -19.81
C ASP A 148 9.80 3.57 -19.45
N GLU A 149 9.18 4.55 -20.11
CA GLU A 149 7.75 4.86 -19.90
C GLU A 149 6.85 3.73 -20.38
N ALA A 150 7.12 3.21 -21.58
CA ALA A 150 6.39 2.07 -22.14
C ALA A 150 6.51 0.83 -21.24
N SER A 151 7.71 0.56 -20.69
CA SER A 151 7.93 -0.57 -19.78
C SER A 151 7.14 -0.43 -18.47
N ARG A 152 7.09 0.78 -17.90
CA ARG A 152 6.30 1.05 -16.69
C ARG A 152 4.80 0.98 -16.95
N ALA A 153 4.33 1.51 -18.07
CA ALA A 153 2.91 1.52 -18.42
C ALA A 153 2.39 0.11 -18.73
N THR A 154 3.19 -0.70 -19.44
CA THR A 154 2.77 -2.04 -19.91
C THR A 154 3.12 -3.16 -18.94
N GLY A 155 4.02 -2.94 -17.98
CA GLY A 155 4.57 -3.99 -17.13
C GLY A 155 5.49 -4.98 -17.86
N VAL A 156 5.81 -4.72 -19.14
CA VAL A 156 6.73 -5.53 -19.95
C VAL A 156 8.15 -5.01 -19.78
N PRO A 157 9.15 -5.86 -19.49
CA PRO A 157 10.54 -5.42 -19.35
C PRO A 157 11.07 -4.73 -20.61
N ILE A 158 11.91 -3.69 -20.45
CA ILE A 158 12.55 -2.96 -21.57
C ILE A 158 13.24 -3.92 -22.55
N SER A 159 13.98 -4.91 -22.06
CA SER A 159 14.67 -5.89 -22.91
C SER A 159 13.70 -6.70 -23.77
N THR A 160 12.52 -7.01 -23.25
CA THR A 160 11.44 -7.69 -23.97
C THR A 160 10.81 -6.77 -25.01
N LEU A 161 10.55 -5.50 -24.68
CA LEU A 161 10.04 -4.51 -25.63
C LEU A 161 11.01 -4.29 -26.80
N VAL A 162 12.33 -4.24 -26.53
CA VAL A 162 13.37 -4.18 -27.56
C VAL A 162 13.34 -5.42 -28.44
N ALA A 163 13.27 -6.62 -27.84
CA ALA A 163 13.17 -7.88 -28.58
C ALA A 163 11.89 -7.98 -29.42
N TRP A 164 10.84 -7.24 -29.06
CA TRP A 164 9.60 -7.15 -29.83
C TRP A 164 9.65 -6.11 -30.95
N GLY A 165 10.66 -5.23 -30.96
CA GLY A 165 10.82 -4.19 -31.98
C GLY A 165 10.19 -2.84 -31.63
N ALA A 166 9.94 -2.54 -30.34
CA ALA A 166 9.41 -1.25 -29.92
C ALA A 166 10.37 -0.09 -30.25
N THR A 167 9.86 1.01 -30.83
CA THR A 167 10.65 2.10 -31.43
C THR A 167 10.92 3.29 -30.51
N GLY A 168 11.02 3.08 -29.19
CA GLY A 168 11.40 4.12 -28.22
C GLY A 168 12.91 4.20 -27.99
N ARG A 169 13.45 5.37 -27.63
CA ARG A 169 14.83 5.45 -27.11
C ARG A 169 14.83 5.11 -25.61
N PRO A 170 15.78 4.30 -25.10
CA PRO A 170 15.96 4.13 -23.67
C PRO A 170 16.44 5.43 -23.05
N VAL A 171 15.96 5.77 -21.85
CA VAL A 171 16.51 6.91 -21.11
C VAL A 171 17.90 6.48 -20.62
N GLN A 172 18.96 7.08 -21.16
CA GLN A 172 20.29 6.93 -20.58
C GLN A 172 20.25 7.49 -19.15
N ARG A 173 20.25 6.61 -18.14
CA ARG A 173 20.55 7.02 -16.77
C ARG A 173 22.01 7.43 -16.75
N GLY A 174 22.29 8.69 -16.44
CA GLY A 174 23.64 9.24 -16.45
C GLY A 174 24.59 8.33 -15.70
N ARG A 175 25.63 7.86 -16.39
CA ARG A 175 26.82 7.30 -15.74
C ARG A 175 27.40 8.43 -14.88
N THR A 176 27.34 8.28 -13.57
CA THR A 176 28.19 9.09 -12.68
C THR A 176 29.63 8.79 -13.07
N PRO A 177 30.44 9.79 -13.50
CA PRO A 177 31.84 9.53 -13.79
C PRO A 177 32.53 9.15 -12.49
N LYS A 178 33.18 7.98 -12.47
CA LYS A 178 34.12 7.63 -11.41
C LYS A 178 35.24 8.68 -11.46
N ARG A 179 35.33 9.49 -10.40
CA ARG A 179 36.56 10.20 -10.07
C ARG A 179 37.48 9.26 -9.32
#